data_AF-A0A6L5Y6H1-F1
#
_entry.id   AF-A0A6L5Y6H1-F1
#
_cell.length_a   1.000
_cell.length_b   1.000
_cell.length_c   1.000
_cell.angle_alpha   90.00
_cell.angle_beta   90.00
_cell.angle_gamma   90.00
#
_symmetry.space_group_name_H-M   'P 1'
#
loop_
_entity.id
_entity.type
_entity.pdbx_description
1 polymer ?
#
loop_
_entity_poly.entity_id
_entity_poly.type
_entity_poly.pdbx_seq_one_letter_code
_entity_poly.pdbx_strand_id
1 'polypeptide(L)'
;MNKDEQDKTIDLIKEEAREEMAAEEKYDNVLNESIEPNGYNDSDAVKYAKKWAKSRNSKYKSHSADCTNFVSQCVKAGGKSMSKPSSIPVGVKDTTKYWYSVRYEEWHTNHYIYRWKESTSFIRVSDFYTYWKNKGIATASYSSKAKLHNGAKIGDVVQLKNGDGKWFHSIIITGGSKGARKYCGHSKDRLDEPVKNISGAVSYRALKF
;
A
#
# COMPACT_ATOMS: atom_id res chain seq x y z
N MET A 1 51.76 9.00 -16.80
CA MET A 1 51.21 8.52 -15.52
C MET A 1 51.50 7.04 -15.41
N ASN A 2 52.09 6.60 -14.31
CA ASN A 2 52.35 5.18 -14.06
C ASN A 2 51.02 4.44 -13.85
N LYS A 3 50.93 3.18 -14.27
CA LYS A 3 49.73 2.33 -14.15
C LYS A 3 49.27 2.23 -12.67
N ASP A 4 50.24 2.20 -11.76
CA ASP A 4 50.01 2.20 -10.31
C ASP A 4 49.37 3.49 -9.78
N GLU A 5 49.61 4.64 -10.42
CA GLU A 5 48.97 5.91 -10.03
C GLU A 5 47.53 5.97 -10.54
N GLN A 6 47.25 5.43 -11.73
CA GLN A 6 45.89 5.33 -12.26
C GLN A 6 45.02 4.37 -11.44
N ASP A 7 45.56 3.20 -11.06
CA ASP A 7 44.81 2.23 -10.27
C ASP A 7 44.51 2.75 -8.85
N LYS A 8 45.47 3.45 -8.21
CA LYS A 8 45.22 4.15 -6.93
C LYS A 8 44.15 5.24 -7.05
N THR A 9 44.13 5.98 -8.16
CA THR A 9 43.14 7.03 -8.40
C THR A 9 41.73 6.44 -8.59
N ILE A 10 41.62 5.31 -9.29
CA ILE A 10 40.33 4.64 -9.52
C ILE A 10 39.76 4.07 -8.21
N ASP A 11 40.60 3.54 -7.34
CA ASP A 11 40.13 2.97 -6.07
C ASP A 11 39.66 4.05 -5.09
N LEU A 12 40.31 5.21 -5.05
CA LEU A 12 39.84 6.38 -4.31
C LEU A 12 38.46 6.84 -4.78
N ILE A 13 38.24 6.94 -6.09
CA ILE A 13 36.93 7.32 -6.65
C ILE A 13 35.82 6.32 -6.26
N LYS A 14 36.14 5.02 -6.19
CA LYS A 14 35.17 3.99 -5.77
C LYS A 14 34.89 4.01 -4.28
N GLU A 15 35.84 4.44 -3.45
CA GLU A 15 35.60 4.63 -2.01
C GLU A 15 34.74 5.87 -1.78
N GLU A 16 35.07 7.00 -2.40
CA GLU A 16 34.27 8.23 -2.33
C GLU A 16 32.81 7.97 -2.76
N ALA A 17 32.60 7.28 -3.90
CA ALA A 17 31.25 6.92 -4.35
C ALA A 17 30.51 5.99 -3.36
N ARG A 18 31.23 5.10 -2.66
CA ARG A 18 30.63 4.22 -1.64
C ARG A 18 30.26 4.98 -0.38
N GLU A 19 31.09 5.94 0.03
CA GLU A 19 30.81 6.82 1.17
C GLU A 19 29.64 7.75 0.88
N GLU A 20 29.54 8.31 -0.33
CA GLU A 20 28.39 9.11 -0.78
C GLU A 20 27.10 8.29 -0.78
N MET A 21 27.13 7.07 -1.34
CA MET A 21 25.96 6.17 -1.33
C MET A 21 25.54 5.79 0.10
N ALA A 22 26.50 5.52 0.99
CA ALA A 22 26.22 5.22 2.40
C ALA A 22 25.68 6.44 3.15
N ALA A 23 26.16 7.64 2.84
CA ALA A 23 25.67 8.89 3.39
C ALA A 23 24.24 9.20 2.92
N GLU A 24 23.94 8.97 1.63
CA GLU A 24 22.58 9.07 1.09
C GLU A 24 21.63 8.06 1.75
N GLU A 25 22.05 6.80 1.91
CA GLU A 25 21.25 5.77 2.59
C GLU A 25 21.00 6.12 4.06
N LYS A 26 22.02 6.64 4.75
CA LYS A 26 21.89 7.11 6.14
C LYS A 26 20.97 8.32 6.23
N TYR A 27 21.06 9.27 5.29
CA TYR A 27 20.20 10.44 5.24
C TYR A 27 18.74 10.07 4.93
N ASP A 28 18.51 9.14 4.00
CA ASP A 28 17.18 8.58 3.70
C ASP A 28 16.59 7.85 4.91
N ASN A 29 17.41 7.12 5.69
CA ASN A 29 16.98 6.48 6.94
C ASN A 29 16.63 7.51 8.02
N VAL A 30 17.43 8.56 8.20
CA VAL A 30 17.14 9.65 9.15
C VAL A 30 15.88 10.42 8.75
N LEU A 31 15.65 10.67 7.45
CA LEU A 31 14.40 11.27 6.96
C LEU A 31 13.18 10.36 7.14
N ASN A 32 13.36 9.03 7.06
CA ASN A 32 12.29 8.07 7.34
C ASN A 32 11.99 7.96 8.85
N GLU A 33 12.97 8.14 9.74
CA GLU A 33 12.77 8.13 11.20
C GLU A 33 12.18 9.44 11.74
N SER A 34 12.45 10.57 11.07
CA SER A 34 12.08 11.92 11.55
C SER A 34 10.77 12.47 10.99
N ILE A 35 10.08 11.72 10.12
CA ILE A 35 8.74 12.07 9.63
C ILE A 35 7.82 10.85 9.83
N GLU A 36 7.49 10.55 11.09
CA GLU A 36 6.28 9.79 11.42
C GLU A 36 5.09 10.77 11.32
N PRO A 37 4.37 10.85 10.17
CA PRO A 37 3.30 11.81 10.03
C PRO A 37 2.06 11.16 10.65
N ASN A 38 1.82 11.40 11.94
CA ASN A 38 0.59 10.98 12.64
C ASN A 38 0.28 9.48 12.49
N GLY A 39 0.97 8.65 13.29
CA GLY A 39 0.48 7.36 13.75
C GLY A 39 0.27 6.28 12.67
N TYR A 40 1.08 6.28 11.61
CA TYR A 40 1.08 5.18 10.63
C TYR A 40 2.42 4.43 10.62
N ASN A 41 2.37 3.14 10.92
CA ASN A 41 3.51 2.25 10.92
C ASN A 41 3.50 1.38 9.65
N ASP A 42 4.41 1.67 8.73
CA ASP A 42 4.58 0.91 7.49
C ASP A 42 4.90 -0.57 7.75
N SER A 43 5.72 -0.87 8.76
CA SER A 43 6.13 -2.23 9.10
C SER A 43 4.93 -3.09 9.51
N ASP A 44 4.02 -2.55 10.31
CA ASP A 44 2.80 -3.26 10.73
C ASP A 44 1.82 -3.48 9.57
N ALA A 45 1.67 -2.48 8.69
CA ALA A 45 0.87 -2.62 7.48
C ALA A 45 1.43 -3.73 6.57
N VAL A 46 2.76 -3.76 6.38
CA VAL A 46 3.46 -4.76 5.57
C VAL A 46 3.40 -6.15 6.20
N LYS A 47 3.59 -6.25 7.51
CA LYS A 47 3.46 -7.52 8.25
C LYS A 47 2.04 -8.08 8.12
N TYR A 48 1.02 -7.23 8.23
CA TYR A 48 -0.36 -7.64 8.00
C TYR A 48 -0.57 -8.11 6.56
N ALA A 49 -0.09 -7.33 5.59
CA ALA A 49 -0.22 -7.64 4.17
C ALA A 49 0.38 -9.01 3.85
N LYS A 50 1.61 -9.30 4.30
CA LYS A 50 2.26 -10.59 4.06
C LYS A 50 1.54 -11.75 4.74
N LYS A 51 1.06 -11.56 5.98
CA LYS A 51 0.30 -12.58 6.72
C LYS A 51 -0.97 -13.00 5.98
N TRP A 52 -1.70 -12.04 5.41
CA TRP A 52 -3.00 -12.28 4.80
C TRP A 52 -2.97 -12.32 3.27
N ALA A 53 -1.82 -12.14 2.61
CA ALA A 53 -1.70 -12.13 1.15
C ALA A 53 -2.26 -13.37 0.43
N LYS A 54 -2.35 -14.51 1.13
CA LYS A 54 -2.82 -15.81 0.61
C LYS A 54 -4.05 -16.36 1.34
N SER A 55 -4.68 -15.57 2.22
CA SER A 55 -5.83 -16.01 3.03
C SER A 55 -6.69 -14.82 3.45
N ARG A 56 -7.88 -15.05 4.02
CA ARG A 56 -8.82 -13.97 4.36
C ARG A 56 -8.95 -13.86 5.87
N ASN A 57 -8.83 -12.64 6.38
CA ASN A 57 -9.08 -12.38 7.79
C ASN A 57 -10.59 -12.36 8.06
N SER A 58 -11.09 -13.33 8.84
CA SER A 58 -12.52 -13.48 9.16
C SER A 58 -13.12 -12.32 9.98
N LYS A 59 -12.31 -11.35 10.42
CA LYS A 59 -12.81 -10.08 10.96
C LYS A 59 -13.45 -9.20 9.89
N TYR A 60 -13.13 -9.40 8.62
CA TYR A 60 -13.63 -8.62 7.49
C TYR A 60 -14.41 -9.52 6.52
N LYS A 61 -15.37 -8.93 5.80
CA LYS A 61 -16.07 -9.64 4.73
C LYS A 61 -15.09 -9.87 3.58
N SER A 62 -15.07 -11.08 3.02
CA SER A 62 -14.37 -11.33 1.75
C SER A 62 -15.29 -10.94 0.59
N HIS A 63 -14.71 -10.29 -0.43
CA HIS A 63 -15.42 -9.93 -1.66
C HIS A 63 -14.81 -10.67 -2.87
N SER A 64 -15.55 -10.74 -3.98
CA SER A 64 -14.98 -11.25 -5.25
C SER A 64 -13.92 -10.28 -5.82
N ALA A 65 -14.18 -8.97 -5.71
CA ALA A 65 -13.24 -7.90 -6.03
C ALA A 65 -12.60 -7.33 -4.74
N ASP A 66 -11.76 -8.15 -4.08
CA ASP A 66 -11.30 -7.88 -2.70
C ASP A 66 -10.11 -6.91 -2.57
N CYS A 67 -9.54 -6.43 -3.68
CA CYS A 67 -8.29 -5.66 -3.67
C CYS A 67 -8.29 -4.46 -2.71
N THR A 68 -9.37 -3.66 -2.69
CA THR A 68 -9.44 -2.46 -1.84
C THR A 68 -9.79 -2.81 -0.40
N ASN A 69 -10.64 -3.82 -0.19
CA ASN A 69 -10.91 -4.36 1.14
C ASN A 69 -9.59 -4.82 1.81
N PHE A 70 -8.76 -5.58 1.09
CA PHE A 70 -7.46 -6.03 1.57
C PHE A 70 -6.51 -4.88 1.95
N VAL A 71 -6.28 -3.92 1.04
CA VAL A 71 -5.37 -2.81 1.37
C VAL A 71 -5.93 -1.91 2.47
N SER A 72 -7.26 -1.77 2.59
CA SER A 72 -7.87 -1.07 3.72
C SER A 72 -7.57 -1.76 5.05
N GLN A 73 -7.57 -3.09 5.09
CA GLN A 73 -7.15 -3.84 6.27
C GLN A 73 -5.67 -3.63 6.60
N CYS A 74 -4.81 -3.55 5.58
CA CYS A 74 -3.38 -3.24 5.76
C CYS A 74 -3.19 -1.83 6.35
N VAL A 75 -3.90 -0.83 5.80
CA VAL A 75 -3.86 0.55 6.30
C VAL A 75 -4.40 0.65 7.74
N LYS A 76 -5.41 -0.14 8.08
CA LYS A 76 -5.89 -0.24 9.46
C LYS A 76 -4.85 -0.88 10.38
N ALA A 77 -4.17 -1.92 9.93
CA ALA A 77 -3.14 -2.61 10.70
C ALA A 77 -1.91 -1.71 10.92
N GLY A 78 -1.60 -0.85 9.95
CA GLY A 78 -0.58 0.20 10.10
C GLY A 78 -1.00 1.36 11.02
N GLY A 79 -2.17 1.33 11.67
CA GLY A 79 -2.51 2.29 12.73
C GLY A 79 -3.59 3.31 12.39
N LYS A 80 -4.08 3.38 11.14
CA LYS A 80 -5.21 4.27 10.84
C LYS A 80 -6.52 3.77 11.46
N SER A 81 -7.24 4.68 12.11
CA SER A 81 -8.54 4.39 12.72
C SER A 81 -9.70 4.47 11.72
N MET A 82 -10.69 3.59 11.89
CA MET A 82 -11.92 3.65 11.08
C MET A 82 -12.74 4.88 11.45
N SER A 83 -13.25 5.57 10.44
CA SER A 83 -14.22 6.65 10.59
C SER A 83 -15.61 6.10 10.29
N LYS A 84 -16.57 6.29 11.19
CA LYS A 84 -17.92 5.75 11.08
C LYS A 84 -18.97 6.76 11.55
N PRO A 85 -20.20 6.73 11.01
CA PRO A 85 -21.32 7.49 11.57
C PRO A 85 -21.70 6.95 12.96
N SER A 86 -22.45 7.76 13.72
CA SER A 86 -22.99 7.36 15.04
C SER A 86 -23.88 6.12 14.95
N SER A 87 -24.78 6.09 13.96
CA SER A 87 -25.54 4.90 13.58
C SER A 87 -25.00 4.33 12.27
N ILE A 88 -24.44 3.12 12.33
CA ILE A 88 -23.85 2.45 11.17
C ILE A 88 -24.96 1.69 10.41
N PRO A 89 -25.23 2.04 9.14
CA PRO A 89 -26.22 1.36 8.33
C PRO A 89 -25.85 -0.11 8.11
N VAL A 90 -26.84 -0.98 8.04
CA VAL A 90 -26.65 -2.40 7.69
C VAL A 90 -26.24 -2.50 6.21
N GLY A 91 -25.34 -3.44 5.90
CA GLY A 91 -24.88 -3.67 4.54
C GLY A 91 -23.80 -2.67 4.08
N VAL A 92 -23.79 -2.40 2.77
CA VAL A 92 -22.79 -1.52 2.15
C VAL A 92 -23.37 -0.12 1.95
N LYS A 93 -22.75 0.88 2.57
CA LYS A 93 -23.11 2.29 2.40
C LYS A 93 -22.23 2.95 1.35
N ASP A 94 -22.86 3.48 0.30
CA ASP A 94 -22.19 4.34 -0.67
C ASP A 94 -21.78 5.67 -0.03
N THR A 95 -20.47 5.84 0.21
CA THR A 95 -19.92 7.05 0.83
C THR A 95 -18.40 7.15 0.72
N THR A 96 -17.93 8.39 0.56
CA THR A 96 -16.53 8.81 0.70
C THR A 96 -16.29 9.66 1.95
N LYS A 97 -17.30 9.81 2.83
CA LYS A 97 -17.22 10.58 4.09
C LYS A 97 -16.66 9.75 5.26
N TYR A 98 -17.02 8.47 5.28
CA TYR A 98 -16.63 7.51 6.31
C TYR A 98 -15.77 6.42 5.68
N TRP A 99 -15.00 5.69 6.49
CA TRP A 99 -14.15 4.55 6.07
C TRP A 99 -14.19 3.49 7.16
N TYR A 100 -14.99 2.43 6.94
CA TYR A 100 -15.21 1.39 7.93
C TYR A 100 -15.59 0.04 7.30
N SER A 101 -15.26 -1.04 8.03
CA SER A 101 -15.81 -2.38 7.86
C SER A 101 -15.95 -2.99 9.26
N VAL A 102 -17.18 -3.18 9.72
CA VAL A 102 -17.51 -3.60 11.08
C VAL A 102 -18.29 -4.90 11.02
N ARG A 103 -17.73 -5.95 11.63
CA ARG A 103 -18.41 -7.24 11.82
C ARG A 103 -19.38 -7.17 12.99
N TYR A 104 -20.54 -7.78 12.84
CA TYR A 104 -21.50 -7.98 13.93
C TYR A 104 -22.10 -9.39 13.85
N GLU A 105 -22.65 -9.86 14.97
CA GLU A 105 -23.36 -11.13 15.06
C GLU A 105 -24.87 -10.88 14.91
N GLU A 106 -25.51 -11.75 14.14
CA GLU A 106 -26.96 -11.75 13.91
C GLU A 106 -27.49 -13.14 14.25
N TRP A 107 -28.57 -13.21 15.03
CA TRP A 107 -29.22 -14.49 15.32
C TRP A 107 -30.02 -14.95 14.11
N HIS A 108 -29.80 -16.20 13.68
CA HIS A 108 -30.49 -16.78 12.53
C HIS A 108 -30.97 -18.20 12.84
N THR A 109 -32.29 -18.36 12.97
CA THR A 109 -33.02 -19.59 13.31
C THR A 109 -32.58 -20.24 14.62
N ASN A 110 -31.36 -20.78 14.69
CA ASN A 110 -30.81 -21.54 15.81
C ASN A 110 -29.31 -21.32 16.07
N HIS A 111 -28.66 -20.38 15.38
CA HIS A 111 -27.25 -20.05 15.62
C HIS A 111 -26.93 -18.59 15.25
N TYR A 112 -25.80 -18.09 15.74
CA TYR A 112 -25.27 -16.77 15.33
C TYR A 112 -24.50 -16.87 14.02
N ILE A 113 -24.75 -15.92 13.13
CA ILE A 113 -23.99 -15.73 11.90
C ILE A 113 -23.26 -14.38 11.93
N TYR A 114 -22.11 -14.32 11.27
CA TYR A 114 -21.39 -13.07 11.07
C TYR A 114 -21.94 -12.30 9.88
N ARG A 115 -22.15 -10.99 10.09
CA ARG A 115 -22.52 -10.01 9.08
C ARG A 115 -21.57 -8.82 9.15
N TRP A 116 -21.61 -7.97 8.12
CA TRP A 116 -20.74 -6.80 8.03
C TRP A 116 -21.50 -5.56 7.60
N LYS A 117 -21.10 -4.43 8.20
CA LYS A 117 -21.47 -3.08 7.80
C LYS A 117 -20.23 -2.42 7.21
N GLU A 118 -20.30 -1.96 5.96
CA GLU A 118 -19.13 -1.49 5.23
C GLU A 118 -19.41 -0.17 4.51
N SER A 119 -18.42 0.71 4.41
CA SER A 119 -18.46 1.84 3.49
C SER A 119 -17.82 1.49 2.16
N THR A 120 -18.29 2.10 1.07
CA THR A 120 -17.69 1.88 -0.25
C THR A 120 -16.26 2.42 -0.32
N SER A 121 -15.92 3.48 0.41
CA SER A 121 -14.52 3.91 0.61
C SER A 121 -13.60 2.85 1.22
N PHE A 122 -14.12 1.86 1.96
CA PHE A 122 -13.31 0.79 2.53
C PHE A 122 -13.07 -0.34 1.50
N ILE A 123 -13.95 -0.50 0.52
CA ILE A 123 -13.97 -1.67 -0.37
C ILE A 123 -13.88 -1.36 -1.89
N ARG A 124 -14.01 -0.10 -2.32
CA ARG A 124 -13.97 0.33 -3.74
C ARG A 124 -12.79 1.24 -4.02
N VAL A 125 -12.11 0.99 -5.15
CA VAL A 125 -10.86 1.65 -5.56
C VAL A 125 -11.00 3.19 -5.58
N SER A 126 -11.97 3.71 -6.31
CA SER A 126 -12.15 5.17 -6.45
C SER A 126 -12.52 5.83 -5.12
N ASP A 127 -13.44 5.23 -4.36
CA ASP A 127 -13.95 5.82 -3.12
C ASP A 127 -12.89 5.82 -2.01
N PHE A 128 -12.03 4.80 -1.97
CA PHE A 128 -10.86 4.74 -1.08
C PHE A 128 -9.92 5.91 -1.31
N TYR A 129 -9.56 6.17 -2.57
CA TYR A 129 -8.71 7.31 -2.91
C TYR A 129 -9.37 8.63 -2.55
N THR A 130 -10.64 8.82 -2.90
CA THR A 130 -11.37 10.05 -2.59
C THR A 130 -11.42 10.30 -1.09
N TYR A 131 -11.74 9.28 -0.28
CA TYR A 131 -11.76 9.39 1.18
C TYR A 131 -10.40 9.83 1.72
N TRP A 132 -9.32 9.13 1.37
CA TRP A 132 -8.01 9.44 1.94
C TRP A 132 -7.46 10.75 1.40
N LYS A 133 -7.68 11.08 0.14
CA LYS A 133 -7.27 12.37 -0.42
C LYS A 133 -7.94 13.53 0.31
N ASN A 134 -9.24 13.39 0.65
CA ASN A 134 -9.96 14.37 1.46
C ASN A 134 -9.47 14.43 2.92
N LYS A 135 -8.77 13.40 3.40
CA LYS A 135 -8.05 13.40 4.69
C LYS A 135 -6.64 13.99 4.61
N GLY A 136 -6.26 14.52 3.45
CA GLY A 136 -4.99 15.23 3.28
C GLY A 136 -3.78 14.34 3.07
N ILE A 137 -3.95 13.05 2.74
CA ILE A 137 -2.79 12.20 2.48
C ILE A 137 -2.02 12.68 1.25
N ALA A 138 -0.69 12.52 1.30
CA ALA A 138 0.16 12.78 0.16
C ALA A 138 -0.05 11.71 -0.91
N THR A 139 0.11 12.11 -2.18
CA THR A 139 -0.09 11.22 -3.33
C THR A 139 0.98 11.45 -4.37
N ALA A 140 1.50 10.39 -4.97
CA ALA A 140 2.44 10.46 -6.10
C ALA A 140 1.88 9.69 -7.31
N SER A 141 2.12 10.21 -8.51
CA SER A 141 1.66 9.59 -9.76
C SER A 141 2.85 9.06 -10.56
N TYR A 142 2.72 7.87 -11.15
CA TYR A 142 3.76 7.28 -11.98
C TYR A 142 3.18 6.87 -13.34
N SER A 143 3.87 7.29 -14.41
CA SER A 143 3.47 7.01 -15.79
C SER A 143 3.98 5.66 -16.32
N SER A 144 4.75 4.91 -15.53
CA SER A 144 5.30 3.60 -15.92
C SER A 144 5.69 2.75 -14.71
N LYS A 145 5.86 1.43 -14.93
CA LYS A 145 6.36 0.51 -13.89
C LYS A 145 7.77 0.88 -13.42
N ALA A 146 8.63 1.33 -14.33
CA ALA A 146 9.98 1.77 -13.98
C ALA A 146 9.97 2.96 -13.00
N LYS A 147 9.11 3.95 -13.26
CA LYS A 147 8.94 5.08 -12.32
C LYS A 147 8.33 4.63 -10.99
N LEU A 148 7.35 3.72 -11.02
CA LEU A 148 6.78 3.15 -9.80
C LEU A 148 7.84 2.41 -8.97
N HIS A 149 8.67 1.58 -9.59
CA HIS A 149 9.77 0.86 -8.94
C HIS A 149 10.77 1.78 -8.22
N ASN A 150 11.01 2.96 -8.79
CA ASN A 150 11.98 3.91 -8.25
C ASN A 150 11.39 4.89 -7.22
N GLY A 151 10.10 5.21 -7.34
CA GLY A 151 9.45 6.23 -6.50
C GLY A 151 8.60 5.67 -5.36
N ALA A 152 8.04 4.47 -5.49
CA ALA A 152 7.22 3.90 -4.41
C ALA A 152 8.10 3.42 -3.24
N LYS A 153 7.62 3.69 -2.02
CA LYS A 153 8.20 3.22 -0.77
C LYS A 153 7.46 1.98 -0.28
N ILE A 154 8.12 1.19 0.57
CA ILE A 154 7.47 0.11 1.31
C ILE A 154 6.37 0.74 2.17
N GLY A 155 5.19 0.11 2.25
CA GLY A 155 4.01 0.65 2.93
C GLY A 155 3.06 1.47 2.05
N ASP A 156 3.54 2.02 0.92
CA ASP A 156 2.69 2.76 -0.02
C ASP A 156 1.56 1.85 -0.55
N VAL A 157 0.31 2.35 -0.49
CA VAL A 157 -0.81 1.74 -1.23
C VAL A 157 -0.79 2.31 -2.65
N VAL A 158 -0.80 1.43 -3.65
CA VAL A 158 -0.75 1.82 -5.06
C VAL A 158 -2.03 1.40 -5.75
N GLN A 159 -2.65 2.33 -6.47
CA GLN A 159 -3.79 2.02 -7.35
C GLN A 159 -3.36 2.00 -8.80
N LEU A 160 -3.97 1.11 -9.57
CA LEU A 160 -3.64 0.83 -10.97
C LEU A 160 -4.72 1.38 -11.91
N LYS A 161 -4.31 2.07 -12.97
CA LYS A 161 -5.19 2.58 -14.03
C LYS A 161 -5.00 1.78 -15.31
N ASN A 162 -6.09 1.35 -15.95
CA ASN A 162 -6.04 0.66 -17.23
C ASN A 162 -5.97 1.64 -18.43
N GLY A 163 -5.83 1.10 -19.64
CA GLY A 163 -5.78 1.87 -20.88
C GLY A 163 -7.02 2.74 -21.14
N ASP A 164 -8.19 2.30 -20.67
CA ASP A 164 -9.47 3.02 -20.80
C ASP A 164 -9.60 4.17 -19.77
N GLY A 165 -8.59 4.38 -18.95
CA GLY A 165 -8.57 5.44 -17.95
C GLY A 165 -9.30 5.12 -16.64
N LYS A 166 -9.70 3.87 -16.41
CA LYS A 166 -10.35 3.43 -15.16
C LYS A 166 -9.32 2.97 -14.12
N TRP A 167 -9.43 3.50 -12.90
CA TRP A 167 -8.75 2.94 -11.73
C TRP A 167 -9.44 1.65 -11.32
N PHE A 168 -8.74 0.52 -11.38
CA PHE A 168 -9.38 -0.80 -11.31
C PHE A 168 -8.82 -1.74 -10.24
N HIS A 169 -7.67 -1.40 -9.63
CA HIS A 169 -7.03 -2.27 -8.66
C HIS A 169 -6.26 -1.51 -7.60
N SER A 170 -6.14 -2.10 -6.42
CA SER A 170 -5.36 -1.58 -5.28
C SER A 170 -4.39 -2.66 -4.77
N ILE A 171 -3.14 -2.28 -4.56
CA ILE A 171 -2.06 -3.13 -4.03
C ILE A 171 -1.30 -2.38 -2.93
N ILE A 172 -0.46 -3.06 -2.16
CA ILE A 172 0.46 -2.44 -1.18
C ILE A 172 1.89 -2.91 -1.43
N ILE A 173 2.86 -1.98 -1.40
CA ILE A 173 4.28 -2.30 -1.58
C ILE A 173 4.83 -2.90 -0.28
N THR A 174 5.40 -4.11 -0.35
CA THR A 174 5.76 -4.91 0.83
C THR A 174 7.22 -5.33 0.88
N GLY A 175 8.02 -4.96 -0.12
CA GLY A 175 9.44 -5.25 -0.10
C GLY A 175 10.17 -4.88 -1.40
N GLY A 176 11.39 -5.43 -1.51
CA GLY A 176 12.31 -5.14 -2.61
C GLY A 176 13.01 -3.80 -2.46
N SER A 177 14.13 -3.64 -3.16
CA SER A 177 14.89 -2.39 -3.24
C SER A 177 14.30 -1.43 -4.30
N LYS A 178 14.80 -0.20 -4.33
CA LYS A 178 14.55 0.75 -5.43
C LYS A 178 14.90 0.07 -6.76
N GLY A 179 14.01 0.14 -7.74
CA GLY A 179 14.16 -0.60 -9.02
C GLY A 179 13.62 -2.04 -9.01
N ALA A 180 13.43 -2.65 -7.83
CA ALA A 180 13.02 -4.06 -7.69
C ALA A 180 11.89 -4.29 -6.68
N ARG A 181 11.06 -3.26 -6.43
CA ARG A 181 9.88 -3.32 -5.55
C ARG A 181 8.96 -4.54 -5.79
N LYS A 182 8.42 -5.05 -4.68
CA LYS A 182 7.47 -6.16 -4.59
C LYS A 182 6.19 -5.70 -3.88
N TYR A 183 5.07 -6.36 -4.15
CA TYR A 183 3.77 -5.99 -3.61
C TYR A 183 2.95 -7.20 -3.13
N CYS A 184 2.03 -6.93 -2.21
CA CYS A 184 0.92 -7.82 -1.89
C CYS A 184 -0.40 -7.25 -2.43
N GLY A 185 -1.35 -8.12 -2.72
CA GLY A 185 -2.67 -7.73 -3.22
C GLY A 185 -3.62 -8.91 -3.35
N HIS A 186 -4.93 -8.60 -3.36
CA HIS A 186 -6.01 -9.57 -3.56
C HIS A 186 -6.63 -9.46 -4.97
N SER A 187 -7.83 -10.00 -5.21
CA SER A 187 -8.44 -10.34 -6.51
C SER A 187 -7.72 -11.46 -7.29
N LYS A 188 -6.39 -11.46 -7.26
CA LYS A 188 -5.55 -12.64 -7.38
C LYS A 188 -4.55 -12.57 -6.25
N ASP A 189 -4.41 -13.63 -5.47
CA ASP A 189 -3.61 -13.60 -4.25
C ASP A 189 -2.14 -13.46 -4.58
N ARG A 190 -1.54 -12.31 -4.23
CA ARG A 190 -0.13 -12.00 -4.47
C ARG A 190 0.57 -11.76 -3.14
N LEU A 191 1.64 -12.52 -2.89
CA LEU A 191 2.56 -12.36 -1.77
C LEU A 191 3.92 -11.98 -2.34
N ASP A 192 4.39 -10.77 -2.04
CA ASP A 192 5.68 -10.24 -2.50
C ASP A 192 5.90 -10.45 -4.02
N GLU A 193 4.84 -10.25 -4.82
CA GLU A 193 4.90 -10.33 -6.27
C GLU A 193 5.76 -9.17 -6.82
N PRO A 194 6.68 -9.41 -7.76
CA PRO A 194 7.44 -8.32 -8.37
C PRO A 194 6.53 -7.31 -9.09
N VAL A 195 6.72 -6.01 -8.86
CA VAL A 195 5.97 -4.94 -9.56
C VAL A 195 6.11 -5.04 -11.09
N LYS A 196 7.25 -5.54 -11.58
CA LYS A 196 7.47 -5.80 -13.02
C LYS A 196 6.42 -6.74 -13.64
N ASN A 197 5.81 -7.62 -12.83
CA ASN A 197 4.81 -8.59 -13.26
C ASN A 197 3.38 -8.01 -13.31
N ILE A 198 3.18 -6.74 -12.94
CA ILE A 198 1.90 -6.06 -13.15
C ILE A 198 1.61 -5.97 -14.65
N SER A 199 0.40 -6.40 -15.03
CA SER A 199 -0.13 -6.39 -16.39
C SER A 199 -1.45 -5.61 -16.46
N GLY A 200 -1.77 -5.04 -17.62
CA GLY A 200 -3.04 -4.33 -17.85
C GLY A 200 -3.12 -2.91 -17.26
N ALA A 201 -2.09 -2.46 -16.55
CA ALA A 201 -2.01 -1.11 -16.00
C ALA A 201 -1.07 -0.21 -16.83
N VAL A 202 -1.52 0.99 -17.16
CA VAL A 202 -0.78 2.00 -17.94
C VAL A 202 -0.27 3.15 -17.08
N SER A 203 -0.86 3.38 -15.91
CA SER A 203 -0.38 4.37 -14.93
C SER A 203 -0.77 3.98 -13.51
N TYR A 204 -0.13 4.63 -12.54
CA TYR A 204 -0.15 4.26 -11.12
C TYR A 204 -0.29 5.52 -10.27
N ARG A 205 -0.98 5.40 -9.14
CA ARG A 205 -0.93 6.43 -8.07
C ARG A 205 -0.63 5.77 -6.73
N ALA A 206 0.37 6.27 -6.02
CA ALA A 206 0.67 5.89 -4.65
C ALA A 206 -0.02 6.84 -3.68
N LEU A 207 -0.62 6.27 -2.65
CA LEU A 207 -1.18 6.90 -1.46
C LEU A 207 -0.16 6.72 -0.34
N LYS A 208 0.32 7.82 0.24
CA LYS A 208 1.41 7.87 1.22
C LYS A 208 0.81 8.21 2.59
N PHE A 209 0.81 7.22 3.49
CA PHE A 209 0.05 7.21 4.73
C PHE A 209 0.81 7.71 5.95
#